data_AF-Q39BG0-F1
#
_entry.id   AF-Q39BG0-F1
#
_cell.length_a   1.000
_cell.length_b   1.000
_cell.length_c   1.000
_cell.angle_alpha   90.00
_cell.angle_beta   90.00
_cell.angle_gamma   90.00
#
_symmetry.space_group_name_H-M   'P 1'
#
loop_
_entity.id
_entity.type
_entity.pdbx_description
1 polymer ?
#
loop_
_entity_poly.entity_id
_entity_poly.type
_entity_poly.pdbx_seq_one_letter_code
_entity_poly.pdbx_strand_id
1 'polypeptide(L)'
;MRVAPAIWPTVRVLPKCRTITAVRYLSGRVARCPPRRALPVTARFLPNRHATMTVSELLRAIRQPYADLLAKAAAQPAVIVEPAYRRADGTLATEGPLALPCRADIIPTAGESAGQPVMVDSATQLAFEPLAFELETAAVSIRPFVWDWAAIEADGLDESAAAEAFKTWFFAWFDVDDENTPADDGLHGIVHYLSEPVRTEQGWRVNADLGSAPETAVEDLLFRLVDAGATRIVLG
;
A
#
# COMPACT_ATOMS: atom_id res chain seq x y z
N MET A 1 -0.32 43.18 -3.10
CA MET A 1 -0.20 41.73 -3.37
C MET A 1 -0.28 41.03 -2.02
N ARG A 2 -1.42 40.42 -1.66
CA ARG A 2 -1.60 39.75 -0.37
C ARG A 2 -1.34 38.25 -0.56
N VAL A 3 -0.32 37.74 0.11
CA VAL A 3 -0.04 36.31 0.19
C VAL A 3 -1.13 35.68 1.06
N ALA A 4 -1.85 34.70 0.52
CA ALA A 4 -2.83 33.93 1.29
C ALA A 4 -2.09 32.97 2.25
N PRO A 5 -2.57 32.76 3.49
CA PRO A 5 -1.91 31.88 4.44
C PRO A 5 -2.00 30.42 3.99
N ALA A 6 -0.90 29.67 4.16
CA ALA A 6 -0.89 28.23 4.02
C ALA A 6 -1.76 27.61 5.13
N ILE A 7 -2.74 26.79 4.75
CA ILE A 7 -3.63 26.08 5.68
C ILE A 7 -3.17 24.62 5.70
N TRP A 8 -2.69 24.16 6.84
CA TRP A 8 -2.24 22.79 7.07
C TRP A 8 -3.45 21.85 7.26
N PRO A 9 -3.40 20.60 6.75
CA PRO A 9 -4.45 19.62 7.02
C PRO A 9 -4.47 19.24 8.51
N THR A 10 -5.64 18.88 9.03
CA THR A 10 -5.85 18.47 10.43
C THR A 10 -6.43 17.07 10.44
N VAL A 11 -5.73 16.11 11.05
CA VAL A 11 -6.21 14.73 11.24
C VAL A 11 -6.82 14.59 12.62
N ARG A 12 -7.89 13.77 12.73
CA ARG A 12 -8.48 13.38 14.02
C ARG A 12 -8.47 11.86 14.14
N VAL A 13 -7.85 11.35 15.20
CA VAL A 13 -7.89 9.95 15.60
C VAL A 13 -9.06 9.74 16.56
N LEU A 14 -9.95 8.77 16.30
CA LEU A 14 -11.06 8.42 17.20
C LEU A 14 -10.67 7.25 18.12
N PRO A 15 -10.91 7.32 19.43
CA PRO A 15 -10.31 6.42 20.43
C PRO A 15 -10.95 5.02 20.59
N LYS A 16 -11.89 4.59 19.73
CA LYS A 16 -12.58 3.28 19.88
C LYS A 16 -12.48 2.32 18.70
N CYS A 17 -12.03 2.80 17.55
CA CYS A 17 -11.49 2.02 16.44
C CYS A 17 -10.37 2.90 15.90
N ARG A 18 -9.11 2.42 15.91
CA ARG A 18 -7.96 3.15 15.36
C ARG A 18 -8.16 3.26 13.84
N THR A 19 -8.91 4.27 13.39
CA THR A 19 -9.20 4.54 11.97
C THR A 19 -8.74 5.95 11.63
N ILE A 20 -7.90 6.08 10.62
CA ILE A 20 -7.36 7.36 10.18
C ILE A 20 -8.42 8.08 9.35
N THR A 21 -9.21 8.96 9.98
CA THR A 21 -10.34 9.61 9.31
C THR A 21 -9.97 11.02 8.82
N ALA A 22 -10.10 11.20 7.50
CA ALA A 22 -10.14 12.43 6.71
C ALA A 22 -8.81 13.15 6.41
N VAL A 23 -8.60 13.37 5.11
CA VAL A 23 -7.55 14.23 4.54
C VAL A 23 -8.22 15.26 3.63
N ARG A 24 -7.99 16.55 3.90
CA ARG A 24 -8.53 17.63 3.07
C ARG A 24 -7.62 17.87 1.88
N TYR A 25 -8.09 17.56 0.68
CA TYR A 25 -7.46 17.97 -0.56
C TYR A 25 -7.97 19.34 -0.99
N LEU A 26 -7.07 20.26 -1.35
CA LEU A 26 -7.39 21.44 -2.14
C LEU A 26 -6.78 21.24 -3.53
N SER A 27 -7.60 20.89 -4.52
CA SER A 27 -7.12 20.80 -5.90
C SER A 27 -6.60 22.18 -6.35
N GLY A 28 -5.29 22.29 -6.56
CA GLY A 28 -4.66 23.48 -7.13
C GLY A 28 -5.14 23.74 -8.56
N ARG A 29 -5.44 25.00 -8.89
CA ARG A 29 -5.80 25.39 -10.26
C ARG A 29 -4.60 25.22 -11.17
N VAL A 30 -4.73 24.38 -12.21
CA VAL A 30 -3.88 24.43 -13.39
C VAL A 30 -3.94 25.85 -13.97
N ALA A 31 -2.78 26.48 -14.13
CA ALA A 31 -2.64 27.80 -14.74
C ALA A 31 -3.21 27.75 -16.17
N ARG A 32 -4.28 28.52 -16.41
CA ARG A 32 -4.89 28.68 -17.73
C ARG A 32 -4.06 29.68 -18.55
N CYS A 33 -3.56 29.22 -19.70
CA CYS A 33 -3.26 30.09 -20.82
C CYS A 33 -4.57 30.32 -21.62
N PRO A 34 -4.99 31.56 -21.95
CA PRO A 34 -6.11 31.80 -22.86
C PRO A 34 -5.70 32.56 -24.14
N PRO A 35 -6.55 32.66 -25.18
CA PRO A 35 -7.50 31.66 -25.69
C PRO A 35 -7.53 31.57 -27.24
N ARG A 36 -8.11 30.51 -27.82
CA ARG A 36 -8.85 30.62 -29.09
C ARG A 36 -10.13 29.75 -29.08
N ARG A 37 -11.26 30.46 -29.23
CA ARG A 37 -12.64 30.07 -29.60
C ARG A 37 -13.32 28.95 -28.79
N ALA A 38 -14.20 29.37 -27.88
CA ALA A 38 -15.21 28.54 -27.23
C ALA A 38 -16.49 28.43 -28.07
N LEU A 39 -17.05 27.22 -28.16
CA LEU A 39 -18.48 26.97 -28.37
C LEU A 39 -19.09 26.51 -27.04
N PRO A 40 -20.38 26.81 -26.75
CA PRO A 40 -20.94 26.66 -25.42
C PRO A 40 -21.28 25.20 -25.12
N VAL A 41 -20.62 24.61 -24.12
CA VAL A 41 -21.09 23.37 -23.49
C VAL A 41 -22.15 23.76 -22.47
N THR A 42 -23.36 23.28 -22.72
CA THR A 42 -24.53 23.38 -21.85
C THR A 42 -24.20 22.90 -20.44
N ALA A 43 -24.54 23.73 -19.45
CA ALA A 43 -24.46 23.43 -18.03
C ALA A 43 -25.31 22.20 -17.69
N ARG A 44 -24.67 21.05 -17.49
CA ARG A 44 -25.20 19.92 -16.71
C ARG A 44 -24.00 19.10 -16.22
N PHE A 45 -23.96 18.86 -14.91
CA PHE A 45 -22.92 18.16 -14.15
C PHE A 45 -21.60 18.92 -13.92
N LEU A 46 -21.62 19.83 -12.94
CA LEU A 46 -20.44 20.09 -12.13
C LEU A 46 -20.49 19.11 -10.94
N PRO A 47 -19.65 18.05 -10.88
CA PRO A 47 -19.53 17.27 -9.66
C PRO A 47 -18.89 18.13 -8.56
N ASN A 48 -19.33 17.88 -7.32
CA ASN A 48 -18.97 18.58 -6.10
C ASN A 48 -17.47 18.87 -5.96
N ARG A 49 -17.12 20.14 -5.70
CA ARG A 49 -15.73 20.61 -5.45
C ARG A 49 -15.22 20.34 -4.01
N HIS A 50 -15.75 19.33 -3.33
CA HIS A 50 -15.43 19.06 -1.91
C HIS A 50 -15.46 17.56 -1.58
N ALA A 51 -14.86 16.71 -2.42
CA ALA A 51 -14.60 15.34 -2.00
C ALA A 51 -13.40 15.36 -1.03
N THR A 52 -13.66 15.10 0.26
CA THR A 52 -12.62 14.77 1.24
C THR A 52 -12.37 13.28 1.07
N MET A 53 -11.13 12.90 0.79
CA MET A 53 -10.74 11.48 0.70
C MET A 53 -10.17 11.06 2.04
N THR A 54 -10.48 9.86 2.52
CA THR A 54 -9.80 9.28 3.69
C THR A 54 -8.47 8.66 3.28
N VAL A 55 -7.62 8.33 4.27
CA VAL A 55 -6.38 7.58 4.00
C VAL A 55 -6.72 6.19 3.44
N SER A 56 -7.73 5.52 4.00
CA SER A 56 -8.22 4.23 3.51
C SER A 56 -8.68 4.31 2.06
N GLU A 57 -9.43 5.35 1.68
CA GLU A 57 -9.86 5.55 0.31
C GLU A 57 -8.67 5.79 -0.63
N LEU A 58 -7.68 6.57 -0.20
CA LEU A 58 -6.45 6.80 -0.99
C LEU A 58 -5.70 5.49 -1.22
N LEU A 59 -5.45 4.74 -0.16
CA LEU A 59 -4.75 3.45 -0.23
C LEU A 59 -5.51 2.45 -1.12
N ARG A 60 -6.84 2.41 -1.00
CA ARG A 60 -7.67 1.59 -1.90
C ARG A 60 -7.53 2.03 -3.37
N ALA A 61 -7.48 3.33 -3.64
CA ALA A 61 -7.27 3.84 -4.99
C ALA A 61 -5.87 3.53 -5.55
N ILE A 62 -4.83 3.53 -4.70
CA ILE A 62 -3.46 3.13 -5.08
C ILE A 62 -3.41 1.62 -5.37
N ARG A 63 -4.09 0.81 -4.55
CA ARG A 63 -4.18 -0.65 -4.69
C ARG A 63 -4.89 -1.10 -5.96
N GLN A 64 -5.95 -0.40 -6.37
CA GLN A 64 -6.90 -0.88 -7.38
C GLN A 64 -6.25 -1.35 -8.70
N PRO A 65 -5.31 -0.61 -9.33
CA PRO A 65 -4.72 -1.06 -10.59
C PRO A 65 -3.99 -2.40 -10.49
N TYR A 66 -3.27 -2.63 -9.40
CA TYR A 66 -2.60 -3.91 -9.14
C TYR A 66 -3.62 -5.02 -8.84
N ALA A 67 -4.56 -4.76 -7.92
CA ALA A 67 -5.57 -5.75 -7.52
C ALA A 67 -6.44 -6.21 -8.70
N ASP A 68 -6.79 -5.32 -9.64
CA ASP A 68 -7.53 -5.67 -10.85
C ASP A 68 -6.73 -6.61 -11.77
N LEU A 69 -5.43 -6.37 -11.92
CA LEU A 69 -4.55 -7.21 -12.72
C LEU A 69 -4.35 -8.59 -12.07
N LEU A 70 -4.15 -8.61 -10.75
CA LEU A 70 -4.01 -9.84 -9.97
C LEU A 70 -5.30 -10.68 -10.00
N ALA A 71 -6.46 -10.07 -9.76
CA ALA A 71 -7.75 -10.75 -9.84
C ALA A 71 -8.01 -11.33 -11.25
N LYS A 72 -7.65 -10.58 -12.30
CA LYS A 72 -7.72 -11.08 -13.67
C LYS A 72 -6.78 -12.27 -13.90
N ALA A 73 -5.58 -12.25 -13.31
CA ALA A 73 -4.64 -13.35 -13.41
C ALA A 73 -5.15 -14.59 -12.65
N ALA A 74 -5.72 -14.40 -11.46
CA ALA A 74 -6.32 -15.42 -10.61
C ALA A 74 -7.56 -16.09 -11.25
N ALA A 75 -8.31 -15.35 -12.07
CA ALA A 75 -9.48 -15.87 -12.79
C ALA A 75 -9.12 -16.81 -13.97
N GLN A 76 -7.84 -16.98 -14.29
CA GLN A 76 -7.42 -17.92 -15.33
C GLN A 76 -7.69 -19.38 -14.90
N PRO A 77 -8.07 -20.28 -15.83
CA PRO A 77 -8.26 -21.68 -15.48
C PRO A 77 -6.93 -22.33 -15.12
N ALA A 78 -6.97 -23.31 -14.21
CA ALA A 78 -5.82 -24.13 -13.84
C ALA A 78 -4.61 -23.30 -13.35
N VAL A 79 -4.86 -22.41 -12.40
CA VAL A 79 -3.81 -21.67 -11.67
C VAL A 79 -3.98 -21.91 -10.17
N ILE A 80 -2.87 -21.94 -9.45
CA ILE A 80 -2.83 -21.79 -8.00
C ILE A 80 -2.64 -20.30 -7.73
N VAL A 81 -3.51 -19.72 -6.90
CA VAL A 81 -3.54 -18.28 -6.61
C VAL A 81 -2.78 -18.01 -5.32
N GLU A 82 -1.89 -17.02 -5.38
CA GLU A 82 -1.07 -16.52 -4.28
C GLU A 82 -0.31 -17.58 -3.45
N PRO A 83 0.29 -18.62 -4.06
CA PRO A 83 0.94 -19.69 -3.29
C PRO A 83 2.19 -19.20 -2.57
N ALA A 84 2.34 -19.60 -1.30
CA ALA A 84 3.60 -19.48 -0.58
C ALA A 84 4.63 -20.45 -1.14
N TYR A 85 5.87 -19.99 -1.26
CA TYR A 85 6.97 -20.89 -1.56
C TYR A 85 7.24 -21.81 -0.36
N ARG A 86 7.28 -23.11 -0.62
CA ARG A 86 7.48 -24.15 0.39
C ARG A 86 8.64 -25.06 -0.01
N ARG A 87 9.35 -25.58 0.99
CA ARG A 87 10.36 -26.63 0.81
C ARG A 87 9.66 -27.97 0.53
N ALA A 88 10.45 -28.98 0.16
CA ALA A 88 9.95 -30.32 -0.13
C ALA A 88 9.24 -31.00 1.06
N ASP A 89 9.52 -30.57 2.29
CA ASP A 89 8.85 -31.04 3.51
C ASP A 89 7.55 -30.28 3.85
N GLY A 90 7.15 -29.33 3.00
CA GLY A 90 5.94 -28.50 3.18
C GLY A 90 6.14 -27.27 4.06
N THR A 91 7.30 -27.11 4.70
CA THR A 91 7.61 -25.91 5.49
C THR A 91 7.80 -24.70 4.58
N LEU A 92 7.49 -23.49 5.08
CA LEU A 92 7.72 -22.25 4.33
C LEU A 92 9.20 -22.11 3.96
N ALA A 93 9.48 -21.86 2.69
CA ALA A 93 10.80 -21.43 2.26
C ALA A 93 11.02 -20.00 2.75
N THR A 94 12.13 -19.75 3.42
CA THR A 94 12.44 -18.48 4.08
C THR A 94 13.84 -18.02 3.73
N GLU A 95 14.04 -16.72 3.63
CA GLU A 95 15.34 -16.10 3.31
C GLU A 95 15.70 -14.98 4.29
N GLY A 96 16.99 -14.64 4.31
CA GLY A 96 17.54 -13.49 5.03
C GLY A 96 17.57 -13.59 6.56
N PRO A 97 18.15 -12.59 7.24
CA PRO A 97 18.22 -12.53 8.70
C PRO A 97 16.88 -12.60 9.44
N LEU A 98 15.80 -12.06 8.85
CA LEU A 98 14.48 -12.11 9.48
C LEU A 98 13.75 -13.43 9.24
N ALA A 99 14.30 -14.31 8.38
CA ALA A 99 13.73 -15.58 7.95
C ALA A 99 12.32 -15.40 7.36
N LEU A 100 12.20 -14.47 6.41
CA LEU A 100 10.91 -14.12 5.82
C LEU A 100 10.59 -15.04 4.63
N PRO A 101 9.35 -15.56 4.55
CA PRO A 101 8.86 -16.24 3.36
C PRO A 101 8.44 -15.25 2.26
N CYS A 102 8.13 -15.78 1.08
CA CYS A 102 7.54 -15.02 -0.01
C CYS A 102 6.46 -15.84 -0.75
N ARG A 103 5.63 -15.15 -1.53
CA ARG A 103 4.59 -15.72 -2.38
C ARG A 103 4.82 -15.36 -3.84
N ALA A 104 4.32 -16.22 -4.72
CA ALA A 104 4.07 -15.84 -6.12
C ALA A 104 2.64 -15.32 -6.25
N ASP A 105 2.35 -14.53 -7.28
CA ASP A 105 0.97 -14.09 -7.54
C ASP A 105 0.10 -15.24 -8.03
N ILE A 106 0.60 -15.98 -9.03
CA ILE A 106 -0.02 -17.21 -9.50
C ILE A 106 1.04 -18.24 -9.93
N ILE A 107 0.67 -19.51 -9.92
CA ILE A 107 1.41 -20.60 -10.56
C ILE A 107 0.44 -21.38 -11.46
N PRO A 108 0.61 -21.34 -12.81
CA PRO A 108 -0.16 -22.20 -13.70
C PRO A 108 0.10 -23.68 -13.40
N THR A 109 -0.94 -24.50 -13.41
CA THR A 109 -0.86 -25.95 -13.18
C THR A 109 -0.90 -26.77 -14.47
N ALA A 110 -1.06 -26.11 -15.62
CA ALA A 110 -1.13 -26.74 -16.94
C ALA A 110 -0.50 -25.83 -18.02
N GLY A 111 -0.16 -26.43 -19.16
CA GLY A 111 0.45 -25.74 -20.30
C GLY A 111 1.97 -25.62 -20.20
N GLU A 112 2.56 -24.85 -21.12
CA GLU A 112 4.03 -24.70 -21.23
C GLU A 112 4.65 -23.98 -20.03
N SER A 113 3.87 -23.12 -19.36
CA SER A 113 4.29 -22.40 -18.15
C SER A 113 3.93 -23.11 -16.85
N ALA A 114 3.52 -24.39 -16.91
CA ALA A 114 3.13 -25.14 -15.72
C ALA A 114 4.26 -25.19 -14.68
N GLY A 115 3.93 -24.87 -13.43
CA GLY A 115 4.88 -24.84 -12.30
C GLY A 115 5.84 -23.65 -12.30
N GLN A 116 5.74 -22.72 -13.26
CA GLN A 116 6.55 -21.50 -13.26
C GLN A 116 5.78 -20.39 -12.53
N PRO A 117 6.39 -19.71 -11.54
CA PRO A 117 5.75 -18.59 -10.88
C PRO A 117 5.61 -17.40 -11.84
N VAL A 118 4.48 -16.71 -11.72
CA VAL A 118 4.20 -15.46 -12.42
C VAL A 118 3.98 -14.38 -11.37
N MET A 119 4.60 -13.22 -11.58
CA MET A 119 4.37 -11.99 -10.82
C MET A 119 3.67 -10.99 -11.73
N VAL A 120 2.61 -10.36 -11.23
CA VAL A 120 1.94 -9.24 -11.87
C VAL A 120 2.73 -7.99 -11.57
N ASP A 121 3.09 -7.25 -12.62
CA ASP A 121 3.73 -5.95 -12.50
C ASP A 121 2.70 -4.86 -12.80
N SER A 122 2.38 -4.05 -11.79
CA SER A 122 1.55 -2.87 -11.99
C SER A 122 2.40 -1.69 -12.45
N ALA A 123 2.70 -1.62 -13.75
CA ALA A 123 3.42 -0.48 -14.34
C ALA A 123 2.68 0.87 -14.17
N THR A 124 1.44 0.86 -13.69
CA THR A 124 0.60 2.06 -13.53
C THR A 124 0.53 2.51 -12.08
N GLN A 125 1.26 3.57 -11.77
CA GLN A 125 1.21 4.27 -10.50
C GLN A 125 0.12 5.35 -10.49
N LEU A 126 -0.67 5.41 -9.41
CA LEU A 126 -1.61 6.52 -9.20
C LEU A 126 -0.83 7.81 -8.92
N ALA A 127 -1.03 8.84 -9.74
CA ALA A 127 -0.41 10.15 -9.53
C ALA A 127 -1.25 11.02 -8.59
N PHE A 128 -0.65 11.50 -7.50
CA PHE A 128 -1.25 12.46 -6.56
C PHE A 128 -0.15 13.28 -5.87
N GLU A 129 -0.52 14.42 -5.27
CA GLU A 129 0.43 15.19 -4.45
C GLU A 129 0.68 14.45 -3.13
N PRO A 130 1.94 14.39 -2.65
CA PRO A 130 2.24 13.75 -1.38
C PRO A 130 1.31 14.22 -0.26
N LEU A 131 0.71 13.26 0.43
CA LEU A 131 -0.15 13.48 1.56
C LEU A 131 0.69 13.43 2.84
N ALA A 132 0.70 14.51 3.62
CA ALA A 132 1.31 14.55 4.94
C ALA A 132 0.28 14.74 6.06
N PHE A 133 0.47 14.03 7.18
CA PHE A 133 -0.34 14.17 8.39
C PHE A 133 0.39 13.68 9.64
N GLU A 134 -0.12 14.05 10.82
CA GLU A 134 0.37 13.54 12.10
C GLU A 134 -0.45 12.32 12.55
N LEU A 135 0.23 11.27 12.98
CA LEU A 135 -0.34 10.06 13.58
C LEU A 135 0.32 9.83 14.95
N GLU A 136 -0.38 10.25 16.01
CA GLU A 136 0.12 10.24 17.39
C GLU A 136 1.51 10.90 17.52
N THR A 137 2.58 10.12 17.65
CA THR A 137 3.97 10.61 17.79
C THR A 137 4.71 10.76 16.47
N ALA A 138 4.13 10.33 15.35
CA ALA A 138 4.81 10.26 14.06
C ALA A 138 4.24 11.25 13.03
N ALA A 139 5.14 11.93 12.34
CA ALA A 139 4.83 12.61 11.10
C ALA A 139 4.81 11.60 9.94
N VAL A 140 3.65 11.41 9.31
CA VAL A 140 3.42 10.44 8.22
C VAL A 140 3.35 11.17 6.88
N SER A 141 4.04 10.64 5.86
CA SER A 141 3.95 11.10 4.47
C SER A 141 3.66 9.92 3.54
N ILE A 142 2.57 9.98 2.77
CA ILE A 142 2.26 9.03 1.70
C ILE A 142 2.53 9.71 0.37
N ARG A 143 3.47 9.18 -0.40
CA ARG A 143 3.84 9.59 -1.75
C ARG A 143 3.23 8.63 -2.76
N PRO A 144 3.16 8.98 -4.04
CA PRO A 144 2.81 8.02 -5.08
C PRO A 144 3.74 6.79 -5.09
N PHE A 145 3.17 5.58 -5.12
CA PHE A 145 3.89 4.30 -5.24
C PHE A 145 3.07 3.25 -6.01
N VAL A 146 3.71 2.13 -6.38
CA VAL A 146 3.05 0.94 -6.96
C VAL A 146 2.86 -0.12 -5.86
N TRP A 147 1.71 -0.78 -5.84
CA TRP A 147 1.27 -1.62 -4.71
C TRP A 147 2.17 -2.86 -4.49
N ASP A 148 2.71 -3.39 -5.59
CA ASP A 148 3.66 -4.50 -5.67
C ASP A 148 5.11 -4.12 -5.32
N TRP A 149 5.38 -2.83 -5.09
CA TRP A 149 6.71 -2.36 -4.67
C TRP A 149 6.64 -1.08 -3.84
N ALA A 150 5.99 -1.17 -2.68
CA ALA A 150 5.87 -0.06 -1.74
C ALA A 150 7.17 0.11 -0.94
N ALA A 151 7.83 1.26 -1.07
CA ALA A 151 8.92 1.63 -0.18
C ALA A 151 8.37 2.19 1.14
N ILE A 152 8.81 1.66 2.28
CA ILE A 152 8.43 2.15 3.61
C ILE A 152 9.68 2.55 4.38
N GLU A 153 9.70 3.77 4.90
CA GLU A 153 10.75 4.27 5.78
C GLU A 153 10.18 4.64 7.15
N ALA A 154 10.89 4.30 8.21
CA ALA A 154 10.56 4.67 9.58
C ALA A 154 11.80 5.19 10.33
N ASP A 155 11.65 6.34 10.98
CA ASP A 155 12.69 6.95 11.84
C ASP A 155 12.30 6.92 13.31
N GLY A 156 13.28 7.07 14.20
CA GLY A 156 13.08 7.04 15.65
C GLY A 156 13.12 5.64 16.27
N LEU A 157 13.44 4.62 15.48
CA LEU A 157 13.55 3.23 15.91
C LEU A 157 15.01 2.79 15.95
N ASP A 158 15.38 2.01 16.96
CA ASP A 158 16.60 1.20 16.89
C ASP A 158 16.39 -0.02 15.97
N GLU A 159 17.48 -0.75 15.68
CA GLU A 159 17.47 -1.89 14.76
C GLU A 159 16.51 -2.99 15.20
N SER A 160 16.51 -3.31 16.50
CA SER A 160 15.67 -4.38 17.04
C SER A 160 14.20 -4.00 16.96
N ALA A 161 13.84 -2.77 17.31
CA ALA A 161 12.47 -2.28 17.26
C ALA A 161 11.95 -2.23 15.80
N ALA A 162 12.77 -1.78 14.86
CA ALA A 162 12.41 -1.77 13.44
C ALA A 162 12.21 -3.19 12.90
N ALA A 163 13.16 -4.08 13.15
CA ALA A 163 13.10 -5.48 12.74
C ALA A 163 11.83 -6.18 13.25
N GLU A 164 11.54 -6.06 14.55
CA GLU A 164 10.37 -6.68 15.17
C GLU A 164 9.06 -6.09 14.66
N ALA A 165 8.98 -4.76 14.48
CA ALA A 165 7.79 -4.10 13.97
C ALA A 165 7.43 -4.56 12.55
N PHE A 166 8.42 -4.55 11.63
CA PHE A 166 8.21 -4.99 10.25
C PHE A 166 7.92 -6.49 10.17
N LYS A 167 8.66 -7.32 10.90
CA LYS A 167 8.48 -8.78 10.91
C LYS A 167 7.10 -9.18 11.44
N THR A 168 6.70 -8.62 12.58
CA THR A 168 5.41 -8.96 13.19
C THR A 168 4.24 -8.50 12.34
N TRP A 169 4.36 -7.32 11.71
CA TRP A 169 3.38 -6.86 10.73
C TRP A 169 3.28 -7.84 9.55
N PHE A 170 4.41 -8.19 8.94
CA PHE A 170 4.43 -9.08 7.78
C PHE A 170 3.76 -10.42 8.07
N PHE A 171 4.13 -11.09 9.17
CA PHE A 171 3.52 -12.38 9.53
C PHE A 171 2.03 -12.29 9.89
N ALA A 172 1.54 -11.13 10.32
CA ALA A 172 0.11 -10.92 10.53
C ALA A 172 -0.70 -10.86 9.22
N TRP A 173 -0.06 -10.49 8.11
CA TRP A 173 -0.71 -10.32 6.81
C TRP A 173 -0.26 -11.33 5.74
N PHE A 174 0.71 -12.21 6.04
CA PHE A 174 1.24 -13.20 5.09
C PHE A 174 0.40 -14.49 5.00
N ASP A 175 -0.42 -14.78 6.02
CA ASP A 175 -1.19 -16.03 6.16
C ASP A 175 -0.31 -17.30 6.11
N VAL A 176 0.51 -17.50 7.16
CA VAL A 176 1.53 -18.57 7.23
C VAL A 176 1.00 -19.97 6.90
N ASP A 177 -0.23 -20.24 7.32
CA ASP A 177 -0.86 -21.56 7.27
C ASP A 177 -1.85 -21.71 6.09
N ASP A 178 -1.91 -20.72 5.18
CA ASP A 178 -2.83 -20.68 4.03
C ASP A 178 -4.32 -20.87 4.46
N GLU A 179 -4.73 -20.21 5.55
CA GLU A 179 -6.07 -20.34 6.13
C GLU A 179 -7.09 -19.34 5.57
N ASN A 180 -6.64 -18.26 4.93
CA ASN A 180 -7.54 -17.25 4.39
C ASN A 180 -8.40 -17.85 3.28
N THR A 181 -9.70 -17.61 3.36
CA THR A 181 -10.62 -17.97 2.28
C THR A 181 -10.58 -16.88 1.20
N PRO A 182 -10.47 -17.22 -0.09
CA PRO A 182 -10.57 -16.25 -1.17
C PRO A 182 -11.84 -15.42 -1.09
N ALA A 183 -11.73 -14.12 -1.36
CA ALA A 183 -12.87 -13.23 -1.54
C ALA A 183 -13.55 -13.46 -2.90
N ASP A 184 -14.59 -12.67 -3.19
CA ASP A 184 -15.36 -12.77 -4.45
C ASP A 184 -14.50 -12.51 -5.71
N ASP A 185 -13.37 -11.82 -5.57
CA ASP A 185 -12.39 -11.58 -6.63
C ASP A 185 -11.36 -12.71 -6.79
N GLY A 186 -11.44 -13.75 -5.97
CA GLY A 186 -10.54 -14.90 -5.98
C GLY A 186 -9.22 -14.68 -5.24
N LEU A 187 -9.04 -13.56 -4.53
CA LEU A 187 -7.81 -13.19 -3.83
C LEU A 187 -7.93 -13.42 -2.31
N HIS A 188 -6.80 -13.63 -1.65
CA HIS A 188 -6.74 -14.05 -0.23
C HIS A 188 -6.54 -12.90 0.76
N GLY A 189 -6.31 -11.68 0.28
CA GLY A 189 -6.13 -10.49 1.13
C GLY A 189 -4.79 -10.48 1.88
N ILE A 190 -3.71 -10.90 1.23
CA ILE A 190 -2.41 -11.17 1.86
C ILE A 190 -1.24 -10.39 1.24
N VAL A 191 -0.20 -10.16 2.06
CA VAL A 191 1.08 -9.57 1.65
C VAL A 191 1.97 -10.67 1.06
N HIS A 192 2.70 -10.36 -0.01
CA HIS A 192 3.49 -11.35 -0.75
C HIS A 192 4.97 -11.33 -0.40
N TYR A 193 5.52 -10.15 -0.11
CA TYR A 193 6.95 -10.00 0.15
C TYR A 193 7.26 -8.80 1.04
N LEU A 194 8.32 -8.93 1.82
CA LEU A 194 8.95 -7.85 2.56
C LEU A 194 10.47 -8.03 2.50
N SER A 195 11.18 -6.96 2.14
CA SER A 195 12.64 -6.95 2.15
C SER A 195 13.18 -6.86 3.57
N GLU A 196 14.44 -7.25 3.74
CA GLU A 196 15.19 -6.98 4.96
C GLU A 196 15.25 -5.46 5.25
N PRO A 197 15.11 -5.04 6.53
CA PRO A 197 15.30 -3.65 6.93
C PRO A 197 16.74 -3.20 6.66
N VAL A 198 16.88 -2.11 5.92
CA VAL A 198 18.18 -1.49 5.64
C VAL A 198 18.25 -0.14 6.35
N ARG A 199 19.36 0.09 7.06
CA ARG A 199 19.64 1.39 7.66
C ARG A 199 19.87 2.44 6.57
N THR A 200 19.18 3.57 6.67
CA THR A 200 19.39 4.76 5.84
C THR A 200 19.83 5.94 6.72
N GLU A 201 20.21 7.06 6.12
CA GLU A 201 20.45 8.32 6.86
C GLU A 201 19.21 8.77 7.66
N GLN A 202 18.04 8.31 7.21
CA GLN A 202 16.73 8.78 7.61
C GLN A 202 15.99 7.76 8.48
N GLY A 203 16.54 6.59 8.77
CA GLY A 203 15.81 5.58 9.56
C GLY A 203 16.11 4.18 9.08
N TRP A 204 15.08 3.35 9.08
CA TRP A 204 15.06 2.02 8.51
C TRP A 204 14.14 2.01 7.30
N ARG A 205 14.58 1.37 6.22
CA ARG A 205 13.80 1.21 4.99
C ARG A 205 13.55 -0.26 4.71
N VAL A 206 12.33 -0.58 4.28
CA VAL A 206 11.94 -1.84 3.67
C VAL A 206 11.23 -1.58 2.33
N ASN A 207 11.23 -2.56 1.44
CA ASN A 207 10.29 -2.61 0.32
C ASN A 207 9.32 -3.77 0.55
N ALA A 208 8.04 -3.56 0.27
CA ALA A 208 7.01 -4.57 0.39
C ALA A 208 6.28 -4.76 -0.93
N ASP A 209 6.03 -6.03 -1.28
CA ASP A 209 4.97 -6.38 -2.21
C ASP A 209 3.72 -6.62 -1.36
N LEU A 210 2.79 -5.67 -1.41
CA LEU A 210 1.58 -5.71 -0.59
C LEU A 210 0.58 -6.75 -1.10
N GLY A 211 0.81 -7.39 -2.25
CA GLY A 211 -0.03 -8.45 -2.78
C GLY A 211 -1.51 -8.05 -2.84
N SER A 212 -2.39 -9.00 -2.54
CA SER A 212 -3.82 -8.73 -2.44
C SER A 212 -4.24 -8.06 -1.12
N ALA A 213 -3.31 -7.78 -0.20
CA ALA A 213 -3.64 -7.23 1.11
C ALA A 213 -4.54 -5.98 1.01
N PRO A 214 -5.54 -5.84 1.89
CA PRO A 214 -6.42 -4.68 1.91
C PRO A 214 -5.67 -3.43 2.39
N GLU A 215 -6.25 -2.25 2.19
CA GLU A 215 -5.71 -0.98 2.71
C GLU A 215 -5.48 -0.99 4.22
N THR A 216 -6.26 -1.79 4.96
CA THR A 216 -6.13 -1.94 6.41
C THR A 216 -4.79 -2.58 6.81
N ALA A 217 -4.12 -3.32 5.91
CA ALA A 217 -2.79 -3.84 6.17
C ALA A 217 -1.75 -2.73 6.27
N VAL A 218 -1.85 -1.71 5.40
CA VAL A 218 -0.98 -0.54 5.47
C VAL A 218 -1.32 0.32 6.69
N GLU A 219 -2.60 0.49 7.02
CA GLU A 219 -2.99 1.20 8.24
C GLU A 219 -2.44 0.52 9.51
N ASP A 220 -2.53 -0.81 9.59
CA ASP A 220 -1.95 -1.61 10.67
C ASP A 220 -0.43 -1.41 10.77
N LEU A 221 0.29 -1.38 9.63
CA LEU A 221 1.72 -1.07 9.62
C LEU A 221 2.03 0.31 10.23
N LEU A 222 1.27 1.34 9.85
CA LEU A 222 1.46 2.69 10.40
C LEU A 222 1.29 2.71 11.92
N PHE A 223 0.26 2.05 12.45
CA PHE A 223 0.05 1.96 13.89
C PHE A 223 1.15 1.17 14.60
N ARG A 224 1.61 0.05 14.04
CA ARG A 224 2.69 -0.76 14.63
C ARG A 224 4.01 0.01 14.69
N LEU A 225 4.33 0.78 13.65
CA LEU A 225 5.52 1.62 13.64
C LEU A 225 5.43 2.73 14.69
N VAL A 226 4.27 3.38 14.83
CA VAL A 226 4.01 4.36 15.89
C VAL A 226 4.14 3.73 17.28
N ASP A 227 3.50 2.59 17.51
CA ASP A 227 3.56 1.86 18.78
C ASP A 227 4.99 1.41 19.12
N ALA A 228 5.82 1.14 18.11
CA ALA A 228 7.25 0.83 18.26
C ALA A 228 8.13 2.08 18.55
N GLY A 229 7.56 3.29 18.48
CA GLY A 229 8.26 4.54 18.78
C GLY A 229 8.67 5.35 17.55
N ALA A 230 8.12 5.07 16.37
CA ALA A 230 8.44 5.85 15.19
C ALA A 230 8.04 7.33 15.36
N THR A 231 8.89 8.21 14.84
CA THR A 231 8.68 9.67 14.85
C THR A 231 8.47 10.24 13.45
N ARG A 232 8.88 9.50 12.42
CA ARG A 232 8.59 9.79 11.02
C ARG A 232 8.33 8.50 10.27
N ILE A 233 7.29 8.50 9.43
CA ILE A 233 6.98 7.38 8.53
C ILE A 233 6.78 7.93 7.12
N VAL A 234 7.43 7.33 6.13
CA VAL A 234 7.23 7.64 4.70
C VAL A 234 6.82 6.36 3.98
N LEU A 235 5.72 6.44 3.24
CA LEU A 235 5.25 5.39 2.33
C LEU A 235 5.32 5.92 0.90
N GLY A 236 6.07 5.23 0.04
CA GLY A 236 6.29 5.56 -1.37
C GLY A 236 7.54 6.37 -1.71
#